data_AF-A0A8T4DPK3-F1
#
_entry.id   AF-A0A8T4DPK3-F1
#
_cell.length_a   1.000
_cell.length_b   1.000
_cell.length_c   1.000
_cell.angle_alpha   90.00
_cell.angle_beta   90.00
_cell.angle_gamma   90.00
#
_symmetry.space_group_name_H-M   'P 1'
#
loop_
_entity.id
_entity.type
_entity.pdbx_description
1 polymer ?
#
loop_
_entity_poly.entity_id
_entity_poly.type
_entity_poly.pdbx_seq_one_letter_code
_entity_poly.pdbx_strand_id
1 'polypeptide(L)'
;VDRLEKRKAQGNSKLEGAFDEYKKFMHNKGFIVIISDFLYDLEEIKTVLARFTKHEVVIIQVLDPEERLLSLYGDVMLEDSEVHTKLRTFISNRLLKSYRDKLEGHIYAIKDACEKMNVEFVSITTDRPIFEAFYAALKA
;
A
#
# COMPACT_ATOMS: atom_id res chain seq x y z
N VAL A 1 -12.49 13.21 -7.29
CA VAL A 1 -13.49 12.21 -6.86
C VAL A 1 -14.17 11.59 -8.09
N ASP A 2 -14.62 12.39 -9.05
CA ASP A 2 -15.31 11.98 -10.29
C ASP A 2 -14.61 10.92 -11.15
N ARG A 3 -13.27 10.84 -11.10
CA ARG A 3 -12.49 9.82 -11.82
C ARG A 3 -12.53 8.44 -11.17
N LEU A 4 -12.63 8.37 -9.85
CA LEU A 4 -12.66 7.11 -9.10
C LEU A 4 -14.06 6.51 -9.10
N GLU A 5 -15.11 7.34 -9.01
CA GLU A 5 -16.51 6.87 -9.04
C GLU A 5 -16.88 6.11 -10.31
N LYS A 6 -16.20 6.39 -11.43
CA LYS A 6 -16.46 5.77 -12.73
C LYS A 6 -15.60 4.53 -13.00
N ARG A 7 -14.64 4.18 -12.13
CA ARG A 7 -13.78 3.01 -12.30
C ARG A 7 -14.27 1.84 -11.45
N LYS A 8 -14.27 0.64 -12.04
CA LYS A 8 -14.43 -0.62 -11.29
C LYS A 8 -13.04 -1.20 -11.03
N ALA A 9 -12.80 -1.69 -9.82
CA ALA A 9 -11.60 -2.45 -9.49
C ALA A 9 -11.60 -3.75 -10.31
N GLN A 10 -10.54 -3.99 -11.09
CA GLN A 10 -10.38 -5.19 -11.92
C GLN A 10 -8.90 -5.50 -12.14
N GLY A 11 -8.56 -6.79 -12.08
CA GLY A 11 -7.22 -7.29 -12.37
C GLY A 11 -6.18 -6.88 -11.33
N ASN A 12 -4.90 -6.98 -11.72
CA ASN A 12 -3.78 -6.71 -10.82
C ASN A 12 -3.43 -5.22 -10.81
N SER A 13 -3.05 -4.72 -9.64
CA SER A 13 -2.52 -3.38 -9.49
C SER A 13 -1.13 -3.27 -10.12
N LYS A 14 -0.86 -2.15 -10.82
CA LYS A 14 0.44 -1.84 -11.44
C LYS A 14 0.85 -0.42 -11.07
N LEU A 15 1.79 -0.28 -10.15
CA LEU A 15 2.15 1.01 -9.58
C LEU A 15 2.78 1.92 -10.65
N GLU A 16 3.69 1.38 -11.46
CA GLU A 16 4.32 2.11 -12.57
C GLU A 16 3.31 2.61 -13.62
N GLY A 17 2.34 1.77 -13.97
CA GLY A 17 1.31 2.12 -14.96
C GLY A 17 0.40 3.24 -14.47
N ALA A 18 0.02 3.21 -13.20
CA ALA A 18 -0.76 4.28 -12.58
C ALA A 18 0.00 5.62 -12.60
N PHE A 19 1.31 5.58 -12.33
CA PHE A 19 2.16 6.75 -12.46
C PHE A 19 2.20 7.31 -13.89
N ASP A 20 2.44 6.45 -14.88
CA ASP A 20 2.56 6.88 -16.28
C ASP A 20 1.27 7.53 -16.80
N GLU A 21 0.11 7.04 -16.36
CA GLU A 21 -1.17 7.68 -16.62
C GLU A 21 -1.27 9.05 -15.95
N TYR A 22 -0.88 9.15 -14.68
CA TYR A 22 -0.98 10.39 -13.92
C TYR A 22 -0.01 11.48 -14.40
N LYS A 23 1.21 11.10 -14.79
CA LYS A 23 2.25 12.03 -15.28
C LYS A 23 1.79 12.87 -16.46
N LYS A 24 0.89 12.36 -17.31
CA LYS A 24 0.30 13.09 -18.44
C LYS A 24 -0.44 14.37 -18.02
N PHE A 25 -0.87 14.45 -16.76
CA PHE A 25 -1.59 15.58 -16.19
C PHE A 25 -0.70 16.47 -15.31
N MET A 26 0.55 16.06 -15.06
CA MET A 26 1.49 16.80 -14.21
C MET A 26 2.40 17.69 -15.06
N HIS A 27 2.13 18.99 -15.07
CA HIS A 27 2.95 19.97 -15.77
C HIS A 27 3.91 20.74 -14.86
N ASN A 28 3.60 20.84 -13.55
CA ASN A 28 4.33 21.64 -12.57
C ASN A 28 4.70 20.82 -11.33
N LYS A 29 5.64 21.33 -10.52
CA LYS A 29 5.88 20.82 -9.16
C LYS A 29 4.59 20.92 -8.35
N GLY A 30 4.34 19.93 -7.51
CA GLY A 30 3.12 19.86 -6.71
C GLY A 30 3.26 18.84 -5.60
N PHE A 31 2.24 18.80 -4.76
CA PHE A 31 2.10 17.85 -3.66
C PHE A 31 1.35 16.61 -4.14
N ILE A 32 1.89 15.43 -3.87
CA ILE A 32 1.39 14.16 -4.38
C ILE A 32 1.18 13.22 -3.20
N VAL A 33 -0.05 12.74 -3.06
CA VAL A 33 -0.41 11.73 -2.07
C VAL A 33 -0.65 10.41 -2.79
N ILE A 34 0.09 9.38 -2.40
CA ILE A 34 -0.07 8.02 -2.95
C ILE A 34 -0.66 7.14 -1.87
N ILE A 35 -1.80 6.51 -2.17
CA ILE A 35 -2.53 5.66 -1.23
C ILE A 35 -2.61 4.25 -1.82
N SER A 36 -2.12 3.26 -1.10
CA SER A 36 -2.14 1.84 -1.46
C SER A 36 -1.83 0.99 -0.23
N ASP A 37 -2.10 -0.30 -0.28
CA ASP A 37 -1.58 -1.32 0.63
C ASP A 37 -0.05 -1.55 0.50
N PHE A 38 0.54 -1.13 -0.62
CA PHE A 38 1.96 -1.27 -0.97
C PHE A 38 2.49 -2.71 -0.94
N LEU A 39 1.64 -3.69 -1.26
CA LEU A 39 2.04 -5.09 -1.44
C LEU A 39 2.70 -5.33 -2.81
N TYR A 40 3.62 -4.44 -3.20
CA TYR A 40 4.46 -4.56 -4.40
C TYR A 40 5.89 -4.94 -4.04
N ASP A 41 6.69 -5.31 -5.04
CA ASP A 41 8.12 -5.48 -4.85
C ASP A 41 8.79 -4.15 -4.45
N LEU A 42 9.75 -4.21 -3.54
CA LEU A 42 10.44 -3.04 -3.03
C LEU A 42 11.17 -2.25 -4.13
N GLU A 43 11.72 -2.93 -5.14
CA GLU A 43 12.42 -2.27 -6.25
C GLU A 43 11.44 -1.56 -7.19
N GLU A 44 10.21 -2.08 -7.36
CA GLU A 44 9.15 -1.37 -8.08
C GLU A 44 8.80 -0.06 -7.36
N ILE A 45 8.61 -0.12 -6.03
CA ILE A 45 8.30 1.06 -5.20
C ILE A 45 9.41 2.11 -5.31
N LYS A 46 10.67 1.71 -5.14
CA LYS A 46 11.83 2.62 -5.28
C LYS A 46 11.91 3.25 -6.67
N THR A 47 11.68 2.44 -7.70
CA THR A 47 11.70 2.90 -9.10
C THR A 47 10.64 3.97 -9.33
N VAL A 48 9.42 3.77 -8.82
CA VAL A 48 8.35 4.76 -8.92
C VAL A 48 8.67 6.01 -8.12
N LEU A 49 9.15 5.87 -6.88
CA LEU A 49 9.52 7.00 -6.02
C LEU A 49 10.61 7.89 -6.63
N ALA A 50 11.58 7.29 -7.31
CA ALA A 50 12.69 8.03 -7.92
C ALA A 50 12.20 9.00 -9.01
N ARG A 51 11.06 8.68 -9.62
CA ARG A 51 10.43 9.48 -10.67
C ARG A 51 9.69 10.69 -10.11
N PHE A 52 9.42 10.73 -8.81
CA PHE A 52 8.73 11.83 -8.13
C PHE A 52 9.64 12.82 -7.41
N THR A 53 10.97 12.70 -7.51
CA THR A 53 11.97 13.55 -6.81
C THR A 53 11.81 15.07 -6.99
N LYS A 54 11.02 15.53 -7.96
CA LYS A 54 10.71 16.97 -8.18
C LYS A 54 9.45 17.45 -7.45
N HIS A 55 8.72 16.55 -6.79
CA HIS A 55 7.45 16.77 -6.13
C HIS A 55 7.59 16.51 -4.63
N GLU A 56 6.73 17.14 -3.84
CA GLU A 56 6.55 16.74 -2.45
C GLU A 56 5.63 15.51 -2.47
N VAL A 57 6.10 14.39 -1.90
CA VAL A 57 5.39 13.12 -1.93
C VAL A 57 5.11 12.66 -0.51
N VAL A 58 3.86 12.26 -0.27
CA VAL A 58 3.45 11.53 0.91
C VAL A 58 2.91 10.18 0.49
N ILE A 59 3.46 9.13 1.07
CA ILE A 59 2.94 7.77 0.95
C ILE A 59 2.08 7.46 2.17
N ILE A 60 0.85 7.02 1.90
CA ILE A 60 -0.08 6.51 2.89
C ILE A 60 -0.32 5.04 2.60
N GLN A 61 0.27 4.17 3.40
CA GLN A 61 -0.05 2.75 3.39
C GLN A 61 -1.35 2.52 4.16
N VAL A 62 -2.32 1.84 3.55
CA VAL A 62 -3.58 1.45 4.19
C VAL A 62 -3.66 -0.07 4.26
N LEU A 63 -3.78 -0.62 5.47
CA LEU A 63 -3.92 -2.07 5.69
C LEU A 63 -5.20 -2.35 6.45
N ASP A 64 -5.84 -3.48 6.20
CA ASP A 64 -6.88 -3.96 7.11
C ASP A 64 -6.25 -4.50 8.42
N PRO A 65 -6.86 -4.30 9.60
CA PRO A 65 -6.39 -4.92 10.84
C PRO A 65 -6.22 -6.44 10.74
N GLU A 66 -7.12 -7.13 10.01
CA GLU A 66 -7.02 -8.56 9.75
C GLU A 66 -5.87 -8.89 8.79
N GLU A 67 -5.54 -8.02 7.83
CA GLU A 67 -4.34 -8.20 7.02
C GLU A 67 -3.08 -8.06 7.88
N ARG A 68 -3.04 -7.11 8.81
CA ARG A 68 -1.85 -6.89 9.64
C ARG A 68 -1.63 -8.00 10.67
N LEU A 69 -2.68 -8.45 11.33
CA LEU A 69 -2.60 -9.44 12.40
C LEU A 69 -2.73 -10.88 11.90
N LEU A 70 -3.53 -11.07 10.84
CA LEU A 70 -3.97 -12.34 10.29
C LEU A 70 -4.46 -13.29 11.38
N SER A 71 -5.69 -13.09 11.88
CA SER A 71 -6.24 -13.83 13.02
C SER A 71 -6.79 -15.24 12.67
N LEU A 72 -6.34 -15.82 11.56
CA LEU A 72 -6.80 -17.10 11.04
C LEU A 72 -5.98 -18.28 11.59
N TYR A 73 -6.61 -19.45 11.77
CA TYR A 73 -5.93 -20.67 12.22
C TYR A 73 -6.60 -21.93 11.67
N GLY A 74 -5.81 -22.95 11.32
CA GLY A 74 -6.30 -24.24 10.84
C GLY A 74 -6.47 -24.32 9.32
N ASP A 75 -7.30 -25.26 8.85
CA ASP A 75 -7.64 -25.42 7.43
C ASP A 75 -8.62 -24.32 7.04
N VAL A 76 -8.16 -23.40 6.19
CA VAL A 76 -8.93 -22.24 5.74
C VAL A 76 -8.96 -22.18 4.22
N MET A 77 -10.04 -21.58 3.71
CA MET A 77 -10.15 -21.19 2.31
C MET A 77 -10.08 -19.67 2.24
N LEU A 78 -9.01 -19.13 1.67
CA LEU A 78 -8.87 -17.71 1.38
C LEU A 78 -9.51 -17.44 0.02
N GLU A 79 -10.28 -16.36 -0.08
CA GLU A 79 -10.86 -15.90 -1.35
C GLU A 79 -10.34 -14.48 -1.63
N ASP A 80 -9.81 -14.29 -2.84
CA ASP A 80 -9.34 -13.01 -3.33
C ASP A 80 -10.52 -12.08 -3.67
N SER A 81 -10.44 -10.81 -3.26
CA SER A 81 -11.56 -9.87 -3.37
C SER A 81 -11.75 -9.29 -4.78
N GLU A 82 -10.71 -9.36 -5.61
CA GLU A 82 -10.66 -8.74 -6.93
C GLU A 82 -11.02 -9.72 -8.05
N VAL A 83 -10.50 -10.95 -7.96
CA VAL A 83 -10.65 -11.99 -8.98
C VAL A 83 -11.34 -13.26 -8.47
N HIS A 84 -11.78 -13.30 -7.20
CA HIS A 84 -12.51 -14.43 -6.61
C HIS A 84 -11.77 -15.78 -6.68
N THR A 85 -10.43 -15.72 -6.71
CA THR A 85 -9.59 -16.92 -6.69
C THR A 85 -9.57 -17.51 -5.28
N LYS A 86 -9.70 -18.84 -5.19
CA LYS A 86 -9.73 -19.54 -3.90
C LYS A 86 -8.42 -20.28 -3.62
N LEU A 87 -7.87 -20.06 -2.44
CA LEU A 87 -6.67 -20.73 -1.95
C LEU A 87 -6.99 -21.51 -0.67
N ARG A 88 -7.00 -22.83 -0.78
CA ARG A 88 -7.08 -23.70 0.39
C ARG A 88 -5.70 -23.88 0.99
N THR A 89 -5.55 -23.56 2.27
CA THR A 89 -4.26 -23.67 2.95
C THR A 89 -4.45 -23.96 4.44
N PHE A 90 -3.38 -24.46 5.08
CA PHE A 90 -3.36 -24.68 6.52
C PHE A 90 -2.54 -23.57 7.20
N ILE A 91 -3.21 -22.75 7.99
CA ILE A 91 -2.57 -21.66 8.75
C ILE A 91 -2.13 -22.19 10.11
N SER A 92 -0.82 -22.23 10.31
CA SER A 92 -0.17 -22.58 11.59
C SER A 92 0.42 -21.34 12.26
N ASN A 93 0.67 -21.41 13.57
CA ASN A 93 1.35 -20.33 14.31
C ASN A 93 2.71 -19.96 13.70
N ARG A 94 3.42 -20.92 13.10
CA ARG A 94 4.69 -20.67 12.40
C ARG A 94 4.47 -19.84 11.13
N LEU A 95 3.44 -20.15 10.36
CA LEU A 95 3.07 -19.40 9.16
C LEU A 95 2.64 -17.98 9.54
N LEU A 96 1.78 -17.82 10.56
CA LEU A 96 1.36 -16.52 11.07
C LEU A 96 2.55 -15.66 11.51
N LYS A 97 3.48 -16.25 12.27
CA LYS A 97 4.69 -15.55 12.68
C LYS A 97 5.52 -15.12 11.46
N SER A 98 5.78 -16.04 10.53
CA SER A 98 6.54 -15.73 9.31
C SER A 98 5.87 -14.68 8.43
N TYR A 99 4.53 -14.66 8.38
CA TYR A 99 3.77 -13.67 7.62
C TYR A 99 3.96 -12.28 8.24
N ARG A 100 3.75 -12.14 9.56
CA ARG A 100 3.95 -10.88 10.28
C ARG A 100 5.38 -10.37 10.18
N ASP A 101 6.37 -11.26 10.34
CA ASP A 101 7.79 -10.91 10.23
C ASP A 101 8.12 -10.36 8.82
N LYS A 102 7.54 -10.96 7.77
CA LYS A 102 7.70 -10.49 6.38
C LYS A 102 6.98 -9.17 6.14
N LEU A 103 5.76 -9.02 6.62
CA LEU A 103 4.97 -7.80 6.46
C LEU A 103 5.66 -6.61 7.16
N GLU A 104 6.03 -6.76 8.43
CA GLU A 104 6.72 -5.70 9.18
C GLU A 104 8.10 -5.40 8.57
N GLY A 105 8.83 -6.43 8.10
CA GLY A 105 10.08 -6.25 7.36
C GLY A 105 9.90 -5.46 6.06
N HIS A 106 8.81 -5.71 5.32
CA HIS A 106 8.47 -5.00 4.10
C HIS A 106 8.09 -3.53 4.39
N ILE A 107 7.24 -3.29 5.39
CA ILE A 107 6.87 -1.94 5.84
C ILE A 107 8.13 -1.15 6.24
N TYR A 108 9.04 -1.77 7.00
CA TYR A 108 10.30 -1.14 7.38
C TYR A 108 11.17 -0.80 6.16
N ALA A 109 11.26 -1.71 5.19
CA ALA A 109 12.04 -1.50 3.99
C ALA A 109 11.49 -0.37 3.10
N ILE A 110 10.16 -0.25 3.00
CA ILE A 110 9.50 0.87 2.31
C ILE A 110 9.82 2.17 3.05
N LYS A 111 9.65 2.19 4.37
CA LYS A 111 9.94 3.39 5.19
C LYS A 111 11.38 3.86 5.03
N ASP A 112 12.36 2.96 5.11
CA ASP A 112 13.78 3.26 4.90
C ASP A 112 14.07 3.80 3.49
N ALA A 113 13.40 3.25 2.47
CA ALA A 113 13.50 3.77 1.10
C ALA A 113 12.92 5.19 0.98
N CYS A 114 11.76 5.45 1.60
CA CYS A 114 11.14 6.77 1.61
C CYS A 114 12.02 7.82 2.33
N GLU A 115 12.56 7.47 3.50
CA GLU A 115 13.45 8.36 4.28
C GLU A 115 14.68 8.79 3.46
N LYS A 116 15.32 7.85 2.75
CA LYS A 116 16.47 8.13 1.86
C LYS A 116 16.15 9.07 0.71
N MET A 117 14.87 9.21 0.36
CA MET A 117 14.38 9.99 -0.76
C MET A 117 13.66 11.27 -0.31
N ASN A 118 13.68 11.57 1.01
CA ASN A 118 12.93 12.67 1.61
C ASN A 118 11.43 12.63 1.26
N VAL A 119 10.87 11.42 1.31
CA VAL A 119 9.44 11.14 1.12
C VAL A 119 8.85 10.74 2.46
N GLU A 120 7.70 11.32 2.79
CA GLU A 120 6.97 10.98 4.02
C GLU A 120 6.28 9.63 3.84
N PHE A 121 6.37 8.76 4.86
CA PHE A 121 5.71 7.45 4.86
C PHE A 121 4.88 7.29 6.13
N VAL A 122 3.58 7.05 5.94
CA VAL A 122 2.62 6.83 7.02
C VAL A 122 1.87 5.52 6.76
N SER A 123 1.86 4.61 7.72
CA SER A 123 1.08 3.37 7.68
C SER A 123 -0.08 3.45 8.64
N ILE A 124 -1.29 3.25 8.15
CA ILE A 124 -2.56 3.31 8.89
C ILE A 124 -3.40 2.06 8.64
N THR A 125 -4.34 1.81 9.54
CA THR A 125 -5.30 0.71 9.44
C THR A 125 -6.72 1.22 9.16
N THR A 126 -7.54 0.39 8.50
CA THR A 126 -8.92 0.74 8.09
C THR A 126 -9.90 0.94 9.25
N ASP A 127 -9.58 0.43 10.45
CA ASP A 127 -10.36 0.64 11.68
C ASP A 127 -10.15 2.03 12.31
N ARG A 128 -9.20 2.82 11.79
CA ARG A 128 -8.94 4.17 12.27
C ARG A 128 -9.97 5.17 11.71
N PRO A 129 -10.55 6.06 12.54
CA PRO A 129 -11.42 7.12 12.05
C PRO A 129 -10.74 8.01 11.00
N ILE A 130 -11.46 8.34 9.93
CA ILE A 130 -10.91 9.03 8.75
C ILE A 130 -10.19 10.36 9.09
N PHE A 131 -10.73 11.16 10.02
CA PHE A 131 -10.11 12.42 10.42
C PHE A 131 -8.78 12.22 11.13
N GLU A 132 -8.67 11.16 11.93
CA GLU A 132 -7.42 10.84 12.62
C GLU A 132 -6.37 10.29 11.65
N ALA A 133 -6.80 9.44 10.71
CA ALA A 133 -5.95 8.93 9.64
C ALA A 133 -5.38 10.08 8.79
N PHE A 134 -6.24 11.01 8.36
CA PHE A 134 -5.85 12.17 7.58
C PHE A 134 -4.92 13.11 8.36
N TYR A 135 -5.19 13.33 9.64
CA TYR A 135 -4.33 14.14 10.50
C TYR A 135 -2.94 13.52 10.68
N ALA A 136 -2.85 12.19 10.85
CA ALA A 136 -1.57 11.51 10.92
C ALA A 136 -0.77 11.62 9.62
N ALA A 137 -1.45 11.61 8.47
CA ALA A 137 -0.83 11.66 7.14
C ALA A 137 -0.39 13.06 6.66
N LEU A 138 -0.77 14.13 7.35
CA LEU A 138 -0.41 15.52 6.99
C LEU A 138 0.51 16.19 8.00
N LYS A 139 0.98 15.44 9.00
CA LYS A 139 1.77 15.97 10.11
C LYS A 139 3.21 15.44 10.16
N ALA A 140 3.55 14.47 9.33
CA ALA A 140 4.87 13.83 9.37
C ALA A 140 5.85 14.49 8.38
#